data_AF-A0ABD4EQ68-F1
#
_entry.id   AF-A0ABD4EQ68-F1
#
_cell.length_a   1.000
_cell.length_b   1.000
_cell.length_c   1.000
_cell.angle_alpha   90.00
_cell.angle_beta   90.00
_cell.angle_gamma   90.00
#
_symmetry.space_group_name_H-M   'P 1'
#
loop_
_entity.id
_entity.type
_entity.pdbx_description
1 polymer ?
#
loop_
_entity_poly.entity_id
_entity_poly.type
_entity_poly.pdbx_seq_one_letter_code
_entity_poly.pdbx_strand_id
1 'polypeptide(L)' 'MGTNRALNSIEPKIKGVYIAQEDTPALRSRAKAVDDFWSVRGESYPTEGGGTQYFTANKLAFKKKR' A
#
# COMPACT_ATOMS: atom_id res chain seq x y z
N MET A 1 8.25 -5.53 4.37
CA MET A 1 9.09 -5.77 3.17
C MET A 1 8.21 -5.99 1.94
N GLY A 2 8.77 -6.07 0.74
CA GLY A 2 8.04 -6.46 -0.46
C GLY A 2 8.95 -7.09 -1.52
N THR A 3 8.40 -7.98 -2.35
CA THR A 3 9.16 -8.61 -3.45
C THR A 3 9.24 -7.69 -4.67
N ASN A 4 10.46 -7.29 -5.04
CA ASN A 4 10.75 -6.66 -6.32
C ASN A 4 10.87 -7.73 -7.40
N ARG A 5 9.81 -7.89 -8.20
CA ARG A 5 9.74 -8.93 -9.24
C ARG A 5 10.73 -8.74 -10.39
N ALA A 6 11.20 -7.52 -10.64
CA ALA A 6 12.15 -7.27 -11.72
C ALA A 6 13.57 -7.76 -11.37
N LEU A 7 13.94 -7.65 -10.09
CA LEU A 7 15.25 -8.05 -9.58
C LEU A 7 15.22 -9.40 -8.82
N ASN A 8 14.02 -9.97 -8.65
CA ASN A 8 13.77 -11.17 -7.85
C ASN A 8 14.36 -11.08 -6.42
N SER A 9 14.27 -9.91 -5.82
CA SER A 9 14.82 -9.57 -4.50
C SER A 9 13.71 -9.15 -3.53
N ILE A 10 13.98 -9.29 -2.22
CA ILE A 10 13.12 -8.77 -1.15
C ILE A 10 13.70 -7.42 -0.69
N GLU A 11 12.92 -6.35 -0.82
CA GLU A 11 13.38 -4.98 -0.60
C GLU A 11 12.39 -4.20 0.30
N PRO A 12 12.85 -3.13 0.99
CA PRO A 12 11.96 -2.19 1.65
C PRO A 12 10.99 -1.53 0.65
N LYS A 13 9.70 -1.42 1.00
CA LYS A 13 8.72 -0.74 0.13
C LYS A 13 8.99 0.76 0.10
N ILE A 14 9.07 1.34 -1.10
CA ILE A 14 9.29 2.77 -1.30
C ILE A 14 7.97 3.53 -1.14
N LYS A 15 7.96 4.61 -0.35
CA LYS A 15 6.79 5.47 -0.16
C LYS A 15 6.57 6.38 -1.37
N GLY A 16 5.49 6.16 -2.11
CA GLY A 16 5.04 7.05 -3.18
C GLY A 16 4.14 8.17 -2.66
N VAL A 17 4.27 9.37 -3.22
CA VAL A 17 3.39 10.51 -2.94
C VAL A 17 2.42 10.67 -4.11
N TYR A 18 1.13 10.81 -3.83
CA TYR A 18 0.08 10.97 -4.83
C TYR A 18 -0.83 12.15 -4.48
N ILE A 19 -1.34 12.82 -5.51
CA ILE A 19 -2.23 13.98 -5.39
C ILE A 19 -3.52 13.67 -6.15
N ALA A 20 -4.66 13.81 -5.46
CA ALA A 20 -5.97 13.73 -6.08
C ALA A 20 -6.15 14.85 -7.11
N GLN A 21 -6.64 14.52 -8.29
CA GLN A 21 -6.86 15.47 -9.39
C GLN A 21 -8.32 15.95 -9.46
N GLU A 22 -9.21 15.19 -8.83
CA GLU A 22 -10.65 15.42 -8.80
C GLU A 22 -11.23 14.90 -7.48
N ASP A 23 -12.41 15.39 -7.11
CA ASP A 23 -13.11 14.91 -5.91
C ASP A 23 -13.51 13.45 -6.10
N THR A 24 -12.97 12.57 -5.25
CA THR A 24 -13.14 11.12 -5.37
C THR A 24 -13.56 10.51 -4.04
N PRO A 25 -14.67 9.73 -4.01
CA PRO A 25 -15.06 9.00 -2.82
C PRO A 25 -13.96 8.03 -2.37
N ALA A 26 -13.71 8.03 -1.06
CA ALA A 26 -12.76 7.11 -0.44
C ALA A 26 -13.32 6.60 0.90
N LEU A 27 -13.09 5.33 1.18
CA LEU A 27 -13.41 4.73 2.46
C LEU A 27 -12.28 5.00 3.45
N ARG A 28 -12.56 5.78 4.49
CA ARG A 28 -11.65 5.98 5.63
C ARG A 28 -11.87 4.88 6.66
N SER A 29 -10.79 4.24 7.12
CA SER A 29 -10.84 3.23 8.18
C SER A 29 -9.57 3.21 9.03
N ARG A 30 -9.59 2.41 10.10
CA ARG A 30 -8.39 2.05 10.89
C ARG A 30 -7.90 0.67 10.44
N ALA A 31 -6.61 0.55 10.19
CA ALA A 31 -6.00 -0.71 9.81
C ALA A 31 -6.03 -1.70 10.98
N LYS A 32 -6.39 -2.96 10.70
CA LYS A 32 -6.26 -4.06 11.65
C LYS A 32 -4.81 -4.57 11.62
N ALA A 33 -4.32 -5.08 12.75
CA ALA A 33 -3.12 -5.91 12.76
C ALA A 33 -3.37 -7.17 11.92
N VAL A 34 -2.48 -7.46 10.97
CA VAL A 34 -2.56 -8.61 10.08
C VAL A 34 -1.18 -9.20 9.81
N ASP A 35 -1.16 -10.50 9.52
CA ASP A 35 0.01 -11.17 8.97
C ASP A 35 -0.02 -11.03 7.43
N ASP A 36 0.95 -10.30 6.88
CA ASP A 36 1.09 -10.09 5.43
C ASP A 36 1.86 -11.26 4.81
N PHE A 37 1.12 -12.18 4.18
CA PHE A 37 1.66 -13.33 3.44
C PHE A 37 1.75 -13.09 1.93
N TRP A 38 1.26 -11.93 1.44
CA TRP A 38 1.08 -11.68 0.01
C TRP A 38 2.14 -10.76 -0.58
N SER A 39 2.80 -9.93 0.23
CA SER A 39 3.79 -8.98 -0.25
C SER A 39 5.19 -9.57 -0.41
N VAL A 40 5.51 -10.64 0.32
CA VAL A 40 6.81 -11.30 0.29
C VAL A 40 6.59 -12.79 0.05
N ARG A 41 7.20 -13.33 -1.01
CA ARG A 41 7.04 -14.75 -1.33
C ARG A 41 7.64 -15.63 -0.24
N GLY A 42 6.83 -16.53 0.30
CA GLY A 42 7.27 -17.57 1.24
C GLY A 42 7.48 -17.10 2.68
N GLU A 43 7.21 -15.83 2.98
CA GLU A 43 7.41 -15.27 4.32
C GLU A 43 6.14 -14.56 4.81
N SER A 44 5.88 -14.69 6.11
CA SER A 44 4.84 -13.95 6.81
C SER A 44 5.44 -12.76 7.54
N TYR A 45 4.84 -11.59 7.37
CA TYR A 45 5.25 -10.38 8.10
C TYR A 45 4.10 -9.90 9.00
N PRO A 46 4.21 -10.01 10.33
CA PRO A 46 3.22 -9.44 11.23
C PRO A 46 3.25 -7.92 11.14
N THR A 47 2.06 -7.30 11.12
CA THR A 47 1.90 -5.84 11.09
C THR A 47 1.08 -5.39 12.29
N GLU A 48 1.47 -4.26 12.89
CA GLU A 48 0.83 -3.73 14.09
C GLU A 48 -0.57 -3.14 13.82
N GLY A 49 -0.86 -2.71 12.59
CA GLY A 49 -2.10 -2.01 12.26
C GLY A 49 -2.20 -0.62 12.91
N GLY A 50 -3.42 -0.19 13.27
CA GLY A 50 -3.71 1.04 14.02
C GLY A 50 -3.67 2.35 13.21
N GLY A 51 -2.93 2.37 12.10
CA GLY A 51 -2.86 3.50 11.17
C GLY A 51 -4.23 3.86 10.56
N THR A 52 -4.42 5.14 10.22
CA THR A 52 -5.55 5.55 9.38
C THR A 52 -5.22 5.23 7.93
N GLN A 53 -6.15 4.60 7.23
CA GLN A 53 -6.01 4.28 5.81
C GLN A 53 -7.24 4.74 5.02
N TYR A 54 -7.01 4.94 3.72
CA TYR A 54 -8.03 5.30 2.74
C TYR A 54 -8.02 4.27 1.61
N PHE A 55 -9.19 3.79 1.21
CA PHE A 55 -9.33 2.89 0.07
C PHE A 55 -10.25 3.51 -0.98
N THR A 56 -9.85 3.40 -2.25
CA THR A 56 -10.68 3.71 -3.41
C THR A 56 -10.26 2.83 -4.57
N ALA A 57 -11.24 2.44 -5.40
CA ALA A 57 -10.98 1.70 -6.63
C ALA A 57 -10.62 2.62 -7.80
N ASN A 58 -10.95 3.92 -7.73
CA ASN A 58 -10.64 4.88 -8.80
C ASN A 58 -9.17 5.33 -8.72
N LYS A 59 -8.27 4.53 -9.28
CA LYS A 59 -6.84 4.85 -9.36
C LYS A 59 -6.54 6.09 -10.22
N LEU A 60 -7.35 6.33 -11.26
CA LEU A 60 -7.09 7.39 -12.23
C LEU A 60 -7.23 8.80 -11.65
N ALA A 61 -8.01 8.93 -10.58
CA ALA A 61 -8.12 10.18 -9.82
C ALA A 61 -6.82 10.62 -9.15
N PHE A 62 -5.80 9.75 -9.02
CA PHE A 62 -4.57 10.03 -8.28
C PHE A 62 -3.35 10.04 -9.19
N LYS A 63 -2.67 11.19 -9.30
CA LYS A 63 -1.39 11.30 -10.00
C LYS A 63 -0.22 11.24 -9.03
N LYS A 64 0.83 10.53 -9.40
CA LYS A 64 2.09 10.47 -8.63
C LYS A 64 2.76 11.84 -8.67
N LYS A 65 3.09 12.40 -7.50
CA LYS A 65 3.92 13.60 -7.39
C LYS A 65 5.33 13.23 -7.81
N ARG A 66 5.85 13.93 -8.83
CA ARG A 66 7.24 13.79 -9.27
C ARG A 66 8.20 14.36 -8.23
#